data_AF-A0A6A4EX34-F1
#
_entry.id   AF-A0A6A4EX34-F1
#
_cell.length_a   1.000
_cell.length_b   1.000
_cell.length_c   1.000
_cell.angle_alpha   90.00
_cell.angle_beta   90.00
_cell.angle_gamma   90.00
#
_symmetry.space_group_name_H-M   'P 1'
#
loop_
_entity.id
_entity.type
_entity.pdbx_description
1 polymer ?
#
loop_
_entity_poly.entity_id
_entity_poly.type
_entity_poly.pdbx_seq_one_letter_code
_entity_poly.pdbx_strand_id
1 'polypeptide(L)'
;MPLLALDPSPSEAEVRRASDAHAHLDFLKQAMALDVTDGDARGAEAILEQWRLFSLCHGDVSVQLQRLELVSDESILAVTNTSITITDNTLQVLYPHLTGTDGFAAAGKLLNKRLEVEGSVHSTGTKLAAEWCGSSPRWT
;
A
#
# COMPACT_ATOMS: atom_id res chain seq x y z
N MET A 1 20.16 -41.06 -13.40
CA MET A 1 20.76 -39.82 -12.90
C MET A 1 20.02 -38.67 -13.54
N PRO A 2 19.01 -38.04 -12.90
CA PRO A 2 18.43 -36.83 -13.44
C PRO A 2 19.37 -35.66 -13.14
N LEU A 3 19.60 -34.81 -14.15
CA LEU A 3 20.25 -33.51 -13.98
C LEU A 3 19.39 -32.68 -13.01
N LEU A 4 19.99 -32.22 -11.92
CA LEU A 4 19.45 -31.12 -11.13
C LEU A 4 19.45 -29.89 -12.04
N ALA A 5 18.26 -29.43 -12.44
CA ALA A 5 18.11 -28.12 -13.05
C ALA A 5 18.57 -27.10 -12.01
N LEU A 6 19.72 -26.47 -12.27
CA LEU A 6 20.17 -25.32 -11.51
C LEU A 6 19.11 -24.24 -11.70
N ASP A 7 18.47 -23.80 -10.61
CA ASP A 7 17.55 -22.66 -10.69
C ASP A 7 18.26 -21.50 -11.37
N PRO A 8 17.62 -20.80 -12.34
CA PRO A 8 18.25 -19.69 -13.03
C PRO A 8 18.61 -18.61 -12.01
N SER A 9 19.89 -18.19 -12.01
CA SER A 9 20.35 -17.05 -11.21
C SER A 9 19.48 -15.83 -11.53
N PRO A 10 18.97 -15.10 -10.51
CA PRO A 10 18.16 -13.92 -10.74
C PRO A 10 18.92 -12.92 -11.62
N SER A 11 18.20 -12.30 -12.55
CA SER A 11 18.77 -11.30 -13.46
C SER A 11 19.22 -10.06 -12.67
N GLU A 12 20.25 -9.37 -13.15
CA GLU A 12 20.74 -8.14 -12.49
C GLU A 12 19.63 -7.08 -12.32
N ALA A 13 18.66 -7.04 -13.22
CA ALA A 13 17.51 -6.14 -13.13
C ALA A 13 16.57 -6.51 -11.97
N GLU A 14 16.36 -7.79 -11.68
CA GLU A 14 15.57 -8.25 -10.53
C GLU A 14 16.28 -7.94 -9.22
N VAL A 15 17.59 -8.15 -9.16
CA VAL A 15 18.41 -7.80 -7.98
C VAL A 15 18.37 -6.30 -7.70
N ARG A 16 18.50 -5.46 -8.73
CA ARG A 16 18.39 -3.99 -8.59
C ARG A 16 17.00 -3.57 -8.12
N ARG A 17 15.93 -4.08 -8.73
CA ARG A 17 14.55 -3.78 -8.32
C ARG A 17 14.29 -4.20 -6.87
N ALA A 18 14.76 -5.37 -6.47
CA ALA A 18 14.65 -5.83 -5.10
C ALA A 18 15.41 -4.89 -4.14
N SER A 19 16.64 -4.50 -4.49
CA SER A 19 17.42 -3.54 -3.71
C SER A 19 16.70 -2.20 -3.55
N ASP A 20 16.16 -1.65 -4.63
CA ASP A 20 15.43 -0.38 -4.61
C ASP A 20 14.15 -0.47 -3.77
N ALA A 21 13.43 -1.59 -3.85
CA ALA A 21 12.24 -1.83 -3.03
C ALA A 21 12.57 -1.90 -1.53
N HIS A 22 13.68 -2.54 -1.15
CA HIS A 22 14.13 -2.55 0.25
C HIS A 22 14.48 -1.14 0.74
N ALA A 23 15.20 -0.35 -0.07
CA ALA A 23 15.54 1.03 0.29
C ALA A 23 14.30 1.92 0.48
N HIS A 24 13.29 1.80 -0.39
CA HIS A 24 12.04 2.54 -0.23
C HIS A 24 11.26 2.13 1.03
N LEU A 25 11.25 0.84 1.35
CA LEU A 25 10.59 0.32 2.53
C LEU A 25 11.28 0.78 3.83
N ASP A 26 12.62 0.79 3.85
CA ASP A 26 13.40 1.29 4.99
C ASP A 26 13.18 2.79 5.20
N PHE A 27 13.11 3.57 4.11
CA PHE A 27 12.76 4.99 4.18
C PHE A 27 11.38 5.19 4.81
N LEU A 28 10.36 4.45 4.36
CA LEU A 28 9.00 4.56 4.91
C LEU A 28 8.96 4.23 6.40
N LYS A 29 9.65 3.17 6.83
CA LYS A 29 9.77 2.81 8.26
C LYS A 29 10.41 3.92 9.08
N GLN A 30 11.47 4.54 8.57
CA GLN A 30 12.18 5.61 9.27
C GLN A 30 11.36 6.91 9.36
N ALA A 31 10.56 7.20 8.34
CA ALA A 31 9.69 8.38 8.31
C ALA A 31 8.44 8.24 9.20
N MET A 32 8.04 7.02 9.55
CA MET A 32 6.92 6.77 10.44
C MET A 32 7.33 6.83 11.92
N ALA A 33 6.50 7.45 12.76
CA ALA A 33 6.66 7.37 14.21
C ALA A 33 6.50 5.91 14.67
N LEU A 34 7.26 5.49 15.69
CA LEU A 34 7.21 4.11 16.21
C LEU A 34 5.81 3.71 16.68
N ASP A 35 5.04 4.68 17.16
CA ASP A 35 3.69 4.49 17.67
C ASP A 35 2.60 4.97 16.70
N VAL A 36 2.96 5.19 15.43
CA VAL A 36 2.02 5.64 14.39
C VAL A 36 0.79 4.74 14.35
N THR A 37 -0.40 5.31 14.18
CA THR A 37 -1.63 4.57 13.96
C THR A 37 -2.52 5.30 12.97
N ASP A 38 -3.23 4.54 12.14
CA ASP A 38 -4.28 5.02 11.23
C ASP A 38 -5.70 4.74 11.77
N GLY A 39 -5.79 4.28 13.03
CA GLY A 39 -7.04 3.86 13.68
C GLY A 39 -7.26 2.34 13.64
N ASP A 40 -6.75 1.65 12.61
CA ASP A 40 -6.92 0.20 12.43
C ASP A 40 -5.64 -0.57 12.80
N ALA A 41 -4.48 -0.04 12.45
CA ALA A 41 -3.17 -0.61 12.74
C ALA A 41 -2.33 0.33 13.63
N ARG A 42 -1.39 -0.24 14.39
CA ARG A 42 -0.42 0.51 15.20
C ARG A 42 1.00 0.03 14.97
N GLY A 43 1.91 0.97 14.77
CA GLY A 43 3.31 0.75 14.41
C GLY A 43 3.51 0.69 12.90
N ALA A 44 4.70 1.11 12.44
CA ALA A 44 5.04 1.16 11.02
C ALA A 44 4.95 -0.21 10.35
N GLU A 45 5.35 -1.28 11.05
CA GLU A 45 5.29 -2.65 10.54
C GLU A 45 3.85 -3.11 10.27
N ALA A 46 2.91 -2.79 11.17
CA ALA A 46 1.52 -3.18 11.00
C ALA A 46 0.87 -2.46 9.82
N ILE A 47 1.15 -1.16 9.67
CA ILE A 47 0.67 -0.37 8.53
C ILE A 47 1.26 -0.91 7.22
N LEU A 48 2.56 -1.20 7.17
CA LEU A 48 3.19 -1.73 5.96
C LEU A 48 2.68 -3.13 5.59
N GLU A 49 2.36 -3.99 6.56
CA GLU A 49 1.74 -5.28 6.29
C GLU A 49 0.32 -5.10 5.72
N GLN A 50 -0.45 -4.12 6.20
CA GLN A 50 -1.76 -3.79 5.62
C GLN A 50 -1.62 -3.34 4.16
N TRP A 51 -0.62 -2.53 3.84
CA TRP A 51 -0.34 -2.09 2.46
C TRP A 51 0.11 -3.25 1.57
N ARG A 52 0.88 -4.18 2.12
CA ARG A 52 1.27 -5.42 1.42
C ARG A 52 0.04 -6.27 1.11
N LEU A 53 -0.82 -6.53 2.09
CA LEU A 53 -2.05 -7.31 1.89
C LEU A 53 -2.98 -6.64 0.87
N PHE A 54 -3.15 -5.32 0.97
CA PHE A 54 -3.91 -4.53 0.01
C PHE A 54 -3.35 -4.70 -1.43
N SER A 55 -2.03 -4.60 -1.58
CA SER A 55 -1.35 -4.76 -2.87
C SER A 55 -1.41 -6.18 -3.41
N LEU A 56 -1.52 -7.19 -2.56
CA LEU A 56 -1.70 -8.58 -2.97
C LEU A 56 -3.15 -8.85 -3.41
N CYS A 57 -4.13 -8.21 -2.76
CA CYS A 57 -5.54 -8.40 -3.06
C CYS A 57 -5.97 -7.73 -4.36
N HIS A 58 -5.34 -6.62 -4.75
CA HIS A 58 -5.72 -5.81 -5.89
C HIS A 58 -4.66 -5.80 -7.00
N GLY A 59 -5.08 -5.67 -8.26
CA GLY A 59 -4.17 -5.46 -9.39
C GLY A 59 -3.95 -3.97 -9.63
N ASP A 60 -2.83 -3.61 -10.26
CA ASP A 60 -2.53 -2.23 -10.71
C ASP A 60 -2.82 -1.16 -9.64
N VAL A 61 -2.29 -1.36 -8.43
CA VAL A 61 -2.51 -0.44 -7.31
C VAL A 61 -1.70 0.83 -7.52
N SER A 62 -2.36 1.97 -7.47
CA SER A 62 -1.74 3.30 -7.47
C SER A 62 -2.37 4.16 -6.40
N VAL A 63 -1.54 4.68 -5.48
CA VAL A 63 -1.98 5.61 -4.43
C VAL A 63 -1.30 6.94 -4.69
N GLN A 64 -2.10 7.99 -4.88
CA GLN A 64 -1.62 9.34 -5.10
C GLN A 64 -2.00 10.23 -3.93
N LEU A 65 -1.01 10.79 -3.25
CA LEU A 65 -1.22 11.80 -2.23
C LEU A 65 -1.66 13.11 -2.89
N GLN A 66 -2.89 13.53 -2.63
CA GLN A 66 -3.44 14.79 -3.13
C GLN A 66 -3.12 15.94 -2.18
N ARG A 67 -3.17 15.67 -0.87
CA ARG A 67 -2.97 16.67 0.16
C ARG A 67 -2.46 16.02 1.44
N LEU A 68 -1.62 16.74 2.17
CA LEU A 68 -1.14 16.32 3.48
C LEU A 68 -1.14 17.53 4.40
N GLU A 69 -1.86 17.41 5.51
CA GLU A 69 -2.08 18.48 6.48
C GLU A 69 -1.66 18.03 7.87
N LEU A 70 -0.98 18.89 8.61
CA LEU A 70 -0.76 18.70 10.04
C LEU A 70 -2.02 19.15 10.79
N VAL A 71 -2.70 18.22 11.46
CA VAL A 71 -3.94 18.48 12.22
C VAL A 71 -3.62 18.81 13.68
N SER A 72 -2.54 18.22 14.21
CA SER A 72 -1.96 18.53 15.53
C SER A 72 -0.48 18.17 15.53
N ASP A 73 0.24 18.49 16.61
CA ASP A 73 1.67 18.15 16.75
C ASP A 73 1.98 16.65 16.60
N GLU A 74 0.96 15.81 16.79
CA GLU A 74 1.06 14.36 16.73
C GLU A 74 0.17 13.77 15.64
N SER A 75 -0.43 14.56 14.74
CA SER A 75 -1.38 14.02 13.77
C SER A 75 -1.35 14.70 12.41
N ILE A 76 -1.48 13.87 11.37
CA ILE A 76 -1.60 14.29 9.98
C ILE A 76 -2.88 13.75 9.34
N LEU A 77 -3.45 14.53 8.44
CA LEU A 77 -4.51 14.12 7.52
C LEU A 77 -3.94 14.03 6.12
N ALA A 78 -3.91 12.82 5.56
CA ALA A 78 -3.59 12.57 4.17
C ALA A 78 -4.88 12.43 3.37
N VAL A 79 -5.04 13.18 2.29
CA VAL A 79 -6.08 12.93 1.28
C VAL A 79 -5.42 12.28 0.09
N THR A 80 -5.97 11.16 -0.35
CA THR A 80 -5.43 10.33 -1.42
C THR A 80 -6.46 10.11 -2.51
N ASN A 81 -5.97 9.92 -3.73
CA ASN A 81 -6.74 9.27 -4.80
C ASN A 81 -6.09 7.91 -5.04
N THR A 82 -6.86 6.85 -4.82
CA THR A 82 -6.41 5.47 -4.97
C THR A 82 -7.06 4.85 -6.19
N SER A 83 -6.26 4.37 -7.12
CA SER A 83 -6.69 3.53 -8.24
C SER A 83 -6.37 2.08 -7.97
N ILE A 84 -7.33 1.19 -8.17
CA ILE A 84 -7.14 -0.27 -8.10
C ILE A 84 -7.86 -0.97 -9.24
N THR A 85 -7.35 -2.12 -9.66
CA THR A 85 -8.07 -3.05 -10.53
C THR A 85 -8.63 -4.20 -9.70
N ILE A 86 -9.95 -4.44 -9.84
CA ILE A 86 -10.59 -5.60 -9.25
C ILE A 86 -10.22 -6.83 -10.07
N THR A 87 -9.52 -7.78 -9.46
CA THR A 87 -9.08 -9.04 -10.08
C THR A 87 -9.90 -10.22 -9.56
N ASP A 88 -9.69 -11.41 -10.14
CA ASP A 88 -10.22 -12.65 -9.59
C ASP A 88 -9.79 -12.85 -8.12
N ASN A 89 -8.54 -12.53 -7.79
CA ASN A 89 -8.04 -12.61 -6.40
C ASN A 89 -8.81 -11.66 -5.49
N THR A 90 -9.08 -10.44 -5.95
CA THR A 90 -9.89 -9.47 -5.20
C THR A 90 -11.28 -10.02 -4.89
N LEU A 91 -11.95 -10.58 -5.90
CA LEU A 91 -13.30 -11.13 -5.73
C LEU A 91 -13.32 -12.33 -4.79
N GLN A 92 -12.33 -13.22 -4.89
CA GLN A 92 -12.25 -14.41 -4.03
C GLN A 92 -11.94 -14.08 -2.57
N VAL A 93 -11.02 -13.14 -2.33
CA VAL A 93 -10.53 -12.83 -0.98
C VAL A 93 -11.42 -11.81 -0.27
N LEU A 94 -11.78 -10.71 -0.93
CA LEU A 94 -12.48 -9.59 -0.29
C LEU A 94 -14.00 -9.62 -0.50
N TYR A 95 -14.45 -10.22 -1.60
CA TYR A 95 -15.87 -10.28 -1.94
C TYR A 95 -16.37 -11.72 -2.18
N PRO A 96 -16.10 -12.68 -1.27
CA PRO A 96 -16.46 -14.08 -1.48
C PRO A 96 -17.97 -14.29 -1.65
N HIS A 97 -18.79 -13.38 -1.15
CA HIS A 97 -20.24 -13.40 -1.36
C HIS A 97 -20.66 -13.11 -2.81
N LEU A 98 -19.79 -12.48 -3.62
CA LEU A 98 -20.05 -12.21 -5.05
C LEU A 98 -19.68 -13.39 -5.96
N THR A 99 -18.95 -14.38 -5.46
CA THR A 99 -18.55 -15.56 -6.26
C THR A 99 -19.61 -16.68 -6.24
N GLY A 100 -20.66 -16.54 -5.42
CA GLY A 100 -21.82 -17.42 -5.41
C GLY A 100 -22.81 -17.18 -6.56
N THR A 101 -23.83 -18.03 -6.67
CA THR A 101 -24.83 -18.01 -7.77
C THR A 101 -25.54 -16.68 -7.91
N ASP A 102 -25.83 -16.00 -6.80
CA ASP A 102 -26.62 -14.78 -6.77
C ASP A 102 -25.76 -13.53 -7.06
N GLY A 103 -24.45 -13.62 -6.81
CA GLY A 103 -23.48 -12.54 -6.97
C GLY A 103 -22.70 -12.57 -8.28
N PHE A 104 -22.72 -13.69 -9.00
CA PHE A 104 -21.88 -13.92 -10.19
C PHE A 104 -22.05 -12.84 -11.27
N ALA A 105 -23.27 -12.38 -11.50
CA ALA A 105 -23.55 -11.30 -12.45
C ALA A 105 -22.93 -9.96 -12.04
N ALA A 106 -22.84 -9.68 -10.74
CA ALA A 106 -22.16 -8.48 -10.22
C ALA A 106 -20.64 -8.64 -10.25
N ALA A 107 -20.11 -9.81 -9.86
CA ALA A 107 -18.69 -10.15 -9.97
C ALA A 107 -18.18 -9.96 -11.41
N GLY A 108 -18.90 -10.47 -12.41
CA GLY A 108 -18.54 -10.29 -13.82
C GLY A 108 -18.53 -8.84 -14.30
N LYS A 109 -19.34 -7.96 -13.69
CA LYS A 109 -19.33 -6.52 -14.00
C LYS A 109 -18.14 -5.79 -13.38
N LEU A 110 -17.68 -6.24 -12.21
CA LEU A 110 -16.57 -5.65 -11.47
C LEU A 110 -15.21 -6.18 -11.93
N LEU A 111 -15.13 -7.41 -12.40
CA LEU A 111 -13.87 -8.04 -12.82
C LEU A 111 -13.16 -7.20 -13.90
N ASN A 112 -11.87 -6.99 -13.69
CA ASN A 112 -10.97 -6.17 -14.51
C ASN A 112 -11.41 -4.71 -14.64
N LYS A 113 -12.27 -4.21 -13.75
CA LYS A 113 -12.59 -2.78 -13.68
C LYS A 113 -11.58 -2.05 -12.80
N ARG A 114 -11.20 -0.87 -13.28
CA ARG A 114 -10.41 0.10 -12.54
C ARG A 114 -11.35 0.99 -11.73
N LEU A 115 -11.18 0.97 -10.42
CA LEU A 115 -11.89 1.84 -9.50
C LEU A 115 -10.98 2.98 -9.09
N GLU A 116 -11.51 4.19 -9.09
CA GLU A 116 -10.84 5.38 -8.56
C GLU A 116 -11.60 5.81 -7.30
N VAL A 117 -10.88 5.92 -6.20
CA VAL A 117 -11.43 6.16 -4.87
C VAL A 117 -10.67 7.32 -4.24
N GLU A 118 -11.38 8.42 -4.04
CA GLU A 118 -10.91 9.47 -3.15
C GLU A 118 -11.07 9.00 -1.70
N GLY A 119 -9.99 9.07 -0.93
CA GLY A 119 -9.95 8.65 0.45
C GLY A 119 -9.20 9.65 1.31
N SER A 120 -9.36 9.52 2.61
CA SER A 120 -8.58 10.25 3.60
C SER A 120 -8.12 9.33 4.71
N VAL A 121 -6.85 9.45 5.10
CA VAL A 121 -6.26 8.69 6.21
C VAL A 121 -5.83 9.69 7.27
N HIS A 122 -6.33 9.49 8.49
CA HIS A 122 -5.90 10.24 9.65
C HIS A 122 -4.88 9.39 10.40
N SER A 123 -3.65 9.89 10.51
CA SER A 123 -2.58 9.19 11.22
C SER A 123 -2.16 9.98 12.44
N THR A 124 -1.91 9.28 13.56
CA THR A 124 -1.45 9.88 14.81
C THR A 124 -0.16 9.20 15.26
N GLY A 125 0.82 9.95 15.77
CA GLY A 125 2.08 9.43 16.29
C GLY A 125 2.97 10.54 16.85
N THR A 126 3.74 10.21 17.90
CA THR A 126 4.51 11.15 18.74
C THR A 126 5.60 11.95 18.03
N LYS A 127 5.92 11.65 16.77
CA LYS A 127 7.02 12.25 16.00
C LYS A 127 6.59 12.95 14.71
N LEU A 128 5.29 13.19 14.50
CA LEU A 128 4.82 13.72 13.22
C LEU A 128 5.16 15.21 13.01
N ALA A 129 5.21 16.07 14.05
CA ALA A 129 5.60 17.48 13.86
C ALA A 129 7.12 17.76 13.90
N ALA A 130 7.91 16.95 14.63
CA ALA A 130 9.31 17.26 14.91
C ALA A 130 10.21 17.23 13.66
N GLU A 131 9.92 16.36 12.69
CA GLU A 131 10.69 16.27 11.44
C GLU A 131 10.13 17.15 10.31
N TRP A 132 8.83 17.44 10.34
CA TRP A 132 8.18 18.33 9.36
C TRP A 132 8.65 19.79 9.48
N CYS A 133 8.95 20.26 10.68
CA CYS A 133 9.49 21.61 10.89
C CYS A 133 10.99 21.72 10.54
N GLY A 134 11.73 20.59 10.57
CA GLY A 134 13.16 20.54 10.26
C GLY A 134 13.51 20.24 8.80
N SER A 135 12.59 19.60 8.07
CA SER A 135 12.82 19.08 6.72
C SER A 135 11.69 19.49 5.78
N SER A 136 11.56 20.79 5.49
CA SER A 136 10.75 21.23 4.35
C SER A 136 11.36 20.66 3.06
N PRO A 137 10.76 19.67 2.38
CA PRO A 137 11.26 19.20 1.11
C PRO A 137 10.87 20.26 0.07
N ARG A 138 11.87 20.91 -0.53
CA ARG A 138 11.65 21.61 -1.79
C ARG A 138 11.34 20.56 -2.84
N TRP A 139 10.07 20.40 -3.18
CA TRP A 139 9.68 19.71 -4.40
C TRP A 139 10.16 20.59 -5.57
N THR A 140 11.23 20.16 -6.24
CA THR A 140 11.66 20.67 -7.55
C THR A 140 11.64 19.53 -8.54
#